data_AF-A0A662S2B1-F1
#
_entry.id   AF-A0A662S2B1-F1
#
_cell.length_a   1.000
_cell.length_b   1.000
_cell.length_c   1.000
_cell.angle_alpha   90.00
_cell.angle_beta   90.00
_cell.angle_gamma   90.00
#
_symmetry.space_group_name_H-M   'P 1'
#
loop_
_entity.id
_entity.type
_entity.pdbx_description
1 polymer ?
#
loop_
_entity_poly.entity_id
_entity_poly.type
_entity_poly.pdbx_seq_one_letter_code
_entity_poly.pdbx_strand_id
1 'polypeptide(L)'
;MRKERPKYTTLFFFDRTVPRELYYKIQRRLNIMGYGAVWQPNSAMRGARNLEEICTYCKARGIKIIASFYRDLRLPKQFEGELLLLHLKGGRHKSVNKIISLLFSSLRRFEREKTDK
;
A
#
# COMPACT_ATOMS: atom_id res chain seq x y z
N MET A 1 6.06 4.50 32.00
CA MET A 1 5.00 3.87 31.18
C MET A 1 5.42 3.86 29.71
N ARG A 2 5.58 2.69 29.08
CA ARG A 2 5.70 2.63 27.61
C ARG A 2 4.34 3.03 27.04
N LYS A 3 4.23 4.17 26.34
CA LYS A 3 3.02 4.54 25.60
C LYS A 3 2.65 3.38 24.68
N GLU A 4 1.45 2.83 24.84
CA GLU A 4 0.91 1.87 23.88
C GLU A 4 0.93 2.52 22.50
N ARG A 5 1.55 1.84 21.54
CA ARG A 5 1.59 2.34 20.17
C ARG A 5 0.17 2.31 19.62
N PRO A 6 -0.30 3.35 18.91
CA PRO A 6 -1.63 3.33 18.31
C PRO A 6 -1.79 2.09 17.41
N LYS A 7 -2.90 1.36 17.58
CA LYS A 7 -3.26 0.26 16.67
C LYS A 7 -3.76 0.89 15.37
N TYR A 8 -2.90 0.96 14.36
CA TYR A 8 -3.24 1.50 13.06
C TYR A 8 -3.88 0.44 12.16
N THR A 9 -4.97 0.80 11.49
CA THR A 9 -5.54 -0.05 10.42
C THR A 9 -4.60 -0.01 9.21
N THR A 10 -3.91 -1.12 8.96
CA THR A 10 -2.83 -1.18 7.94
C THR A 10 -3.37 -1.71 6.62
N LEU A 11 -3.74 -0.80 5.72
CA LEU A 11 -4.41 -1.14 4.45
C LEU A 11 -3.52 -1.03 3.21
N PHE A 12 -2.33 -0.43 3.35
CA PHE A 12 -1.49 -0.05 2.23
C PHE A 12 -0.11 -0.69 2.33
N PHE A 13 0.40 -1.20 1.21
CA PHE A 13 1.76 -1.67 1.04
C PHE A 13 2.45 -0.84 -0.03
N PHE A 14 3.65 -0.34 0.25
CA PHE A 14 4.50 0.36 -0.71
C PHE A 14 5.70 -0.50 -1.04
N ASP A 15 5.94 -0.74 -2.32
CA ASP A 15 7.08 -1.53 -2.75
C ASP A 15 8.41 -0.75 -2.65
N ARG A 16 9.50 -1.44 -2.99
CA ARG A 16 10.85 -0.87 -2.98
C ARG A 16 11.08 0.31 -3.94
N THR A 17 10.18 0.54 -4.91
CA THR A 17 10.32 1.66 -5.86
C THR A 17 9.91 3.00 -5.26
N VAL A 18 9.18 2.97 -4.14
CA VAL A 18 8.77 4.17 -3.41
C VAL A 18 9.94 4.69 -2.57
N PRO A 19 10.40 5.94 -2.78
CA PRO A 19 11.53 6.48 -2.03
C PRO A 19 11.24 6.62 -0.53
N ARG A 20 12.27 6.42 0.30
CA ARG A 20 12.21 6.50 1.76
C ARG A 20 11.51 7.77 2.27
N GLU A 21 11.96 8.93 1.81
CA GLU A 21 11.43 10.21 2.26
C GLU A 21 9.95 10.39 1.91
N LEU A 22 9.57 9.94 0.71
CA LEU A 22 8.18 10.00 0.26
C LEU A 22 7.30 9.09 1.11
N TYR A 23 7.75 7.85 1.34
CA TYR A 23 7.05 6.90 2.21
C TYR A 23 6.82 7.48 3.61
N TYR A 24 7.85 7.98 4.29
CA TYR A 24 7.68 8.47 5.65
C TYR A 24 6.80 9.73 5.73
N LYS A 25 6.80 10.59 4.71
CA LYS A 25 5.86 11.71 4.61
C LYS A 25 4.41 11.21 4.47
N ILE A 26 4.18 10.18 3.65
CA ILE A 26 2.86 9.54 3.50
C ILE A 26 2.44 8.85 4.80
N GLN A 27 3.31 8.01 5.38
CA GLN A 27 3.07 7.29 6.63
C GLN A 27 2.69 8.24 7.76
N ARG A 28 3.38 9.37 7.91
CA ARG A 28 3.06 10.36 8.94
C ARG A 28 1.62 10.89 8.80
N ARG A 29 1.16 11.13 7.57
CA ARG A 29 -0.21 11.59 7.30
C ARG A 29 -1.23 10.49 7.50
N LEU A 30 -0.95 9.26 7.06
CA LEU A 30 -1.80 8.10 7.32
C LEU A 30 -2.00 7.88 8.83
N ASN A 31 -0.92 7.98 9.61
CA ASN A 31 -0.98 7.81 11.07
C ASN A 31 -1.90 8.84 11.75
N ILE A 32 -1.91 10.10 11.27
CA ILE A 32 -2.83 11.13 11.78
C ILE A 32 -4.30 10.72 11.52
N MET A 33 -4.55 10.03 10.41
CA MET A 33 -5.88 9.55 10.03
C MET A 33 -6.24 8.19 10.68
N GLY A 34 -5.38 7.63 11.55
CA GLY A 34 -5.61 6.32 12.16
C GLY A 34 -5.21 5.11 11.28
N TYR A 35 -4.56 5.35 10.13
CA TYR A 35 -4.15 4.30 9.20
C TYR A 35 -2.64 4.05 9.25
N GLY A 36 -2.27 2.81 8.91
CA GLY A 36 -0.89 2.37 8.78
C GLY A 36 -0.58 1.97 7.34
N ALA A 37 0.71 1.89 7.04
CA ALA A 37 1.19 1.25 5.82
C ALA A 37 2.45 0.45 6.12
N VAL A 38 2.74 -0.48 5.22
CA VAL A 38 3.99 -1.24 5.19
C VAL A 38 4.83 -0.72 4.05
N TRP A 39 6.13 -0.58 4.27
CA TRP A 39 7.10 -0.32 3.20
C TRP A 39 8.05 -1.48 3.07
N GLN A 40 8.14 -2.02 1.86
CA GLN A 40 8.87 -3.25 1.58
C GLN A 40 10.30 -3.24 2.15
N PRO A 41 11.14 -2.21 1.94
CA PRO A 41 12.51 -2.17 2.45
C PRO A 41 12.65 -2.21 3.98
N ASN A 42 11.58 -1.87 4.72
CA ASN A 42 11.55 -1.88 6.18
C ASN A 42 10.45 -2.81 6.71
N SER A 43 10.29 -3.97 6.08
CA SER A 43 9.28 -4.97 6.43
C SER A 43 9.87 -6.38 6.34
N ALA A 44 9.06 -7.39 6.69
CA ALA A 44 9.41 -8.79 6.47
C ALA A 44 9.66 -9.13 4.99
N MET A 45 9.15 -8.31 4.05
CA MET A 45 9.33 -8.47 2.61
C MET A 45 10.60 -7.77 2.07
N ARG A 46 11.55 -7.40 2.95
CA ARG A 46 12.80 -6.74 2.53
C ARG A 46 13.57 -7.66 1.58
N GLY A 47 13.86 -7.17 0.37
CA GLY A 47 14.62 -7.90 -0.63
C GLY A 47 13.79 -8.86 -1.50
N ALA A 48 12.54 -9.15 -1.13
CA ALA A 48 11.65 -9.97 -1.94
C ALA A 48 11.48 -9.40 -3.36
N ARG A 49 11.66 -10.25 -4.37
CA ARG A 49 11.45 -9.88 -5.78
C ARG A 49 10.22 -10.55 -6.37
N ASN A 50 9.77 -11.66 -5.78
CA ASN A 50 8.59 -12.37 -6.23
C ASN A 50 7.34 -11.59 -5.79
N LEU A 51 6.52 -11.17 -6.75
CA LEU A 51 5.28 -10.47 -6.46
C LEU A 51 4.23 -11.38 -5.80
N GLU A 52 4.22 -12.67 -6.09
CA GLU A 52 3.28 -13.62 -5.45
C GLU A 52 3.52 -13.72 -3.95
N GLU A 53 4.78 -13.72 -3.53
CA GLU A 53 5.17 -13.71 -2.12
C GLU A 53 4.67 -12.42 -1.44
N ILE A 54 4.86 -11.27 -2.10
CA ILE A 54 4.37 -9.97 -1.61
C ILE A 54 2.85 -9.97 -1.51
N CYS A 55 2.14 -10.52 -2.50
CA CYS A 55 0.68 -10.61 -2.50
C CYS A 55 0.18 -11.51 -1.37
N THR A 56 0.79 -12.68 -1.18
CA THR A 56 0.46 -13.61 -0.09
C THR A 56 0.63 -12.93 1.27
N TYR A 57 1.75 -12.23 1.47
CA TYR A 57 1.99 -11.44 2.68
C TYR A 57 0.93 -10.35 2.89
N CYS A 58 0.56 -9.63 1.84
CA CYS A 58 -0.45 -8.56 1.92
C CYS A 58 -1.82 -9.13 2.29
N LYS A 59 -2.25 -10.20 1.62
CA LYS A 59 -3.51 -10.91 1.89
C LYS A 59 -3.58 -11.39 3.33
N ALA A 60 -2.54 -12.08 3.81
CA ALA A 60 -2.48 -12.61 5.18
C ALA A 60 -2.56 -11.51 6.26
N ARG A 61 -2.13 -10.29 5.94
CA ARG A 61 -2.19 -9.12 6.85
C ARG A 61 -3.42 -8.24 6.66
N GLY A 62 -4.34 -8.62 5.76
CA GLY A 62 -5.51 -7.81 5.44
C GLY A 62 -5.20 -6.50 4.70
N ILE A 63 -3.99 -6.34 4.17
CA ILE A 63 -3.61 -5.21 3.32
C ILE A 63 -4.35 -5.35 1.99
N LYS A 64 -4.93 -4.25 1.49
CA LYS A 64 -5.77 -4.25 0.29
C LYS A 64 -5.08 -3.65 -0.93
N ILE A 65 -4.24 -2.65 -0.73
CA ILE A 65 -3.61 -1.89 -1.82
C ILE A 65 -2.10 -2.12 -1.82
N ILE A 66 -1.55 -2.47 -2.98
CA ILE A 66 -0.11 -2.47 -3.25
C ILE A 66 0.17 -1.24 -4.14
N ALA A 67 1.03 -0.33 -3.71
CA ALA A 67 1.40 0.86 -4.45
C ALA A 67 2.85 0.79 -4.95
N SER A 68 3.04 1.02 -6.24
CA SER A 68 4.33 0.89 -6.92
C SER A 68 4.53 1.98 -7.98
N PHE A 69 5.76 2.44 -8.18
CA PHE A 69 6.15 3.25 -9.35
C PHE A 69 6.52 2.40 -10.56
N TYR A 70 6.60 1.07 -10.43
CA TYR A 70 6.91 0.18 -11.55
C TYR A 70 5.68 -0.04 -12.42
N ARG A 71 5.64 0.58 -13.59
CA ARG A 71 4.45 0.65 -14.46
C ARG A 71 4.03 -0.70 -15.04
N ASP A 72 4.99 -1.58 -15.25
CA ASP A 72 4.76 -2.88 -15.90
C ASP A 72 4.45 -3.99 -14.90
N LEU A 73 4.43 -3.66 -13.59
CA LEU A 73 4.03 -4.60 -12.56
C LEU A 73 2.58 -5.02 -12.79
N ARG A 74 2.29 -6.32 -12.77
CA ARG A 74 0.93 -6.85 -12.90
C ARG A 74 0.65 -7.80 -11.76
N LEU A 75 -0.55 -7.74 -11.19
CA LEU A 75 -0.95 -8.72 -10.19
C LEU A 75 -0.99 -10.12 -10.80
N PRO A 76 -0.54 -11.15 -10.07
CA PRO A 76 -0.83 -12.52 -10.43
C PRO A 76 -2.36 -12.75 -10.39
N LYS A 77 -2.89 -13.49 -11.36
CA LYS A 77 -4.35 -13.66 -11.58
C LYS A 77 -5.09 -14.12 -10.33
N GLN A 78 -4.48 -15.00 -9.54
CA GLN A 78 -5.07 -15.56 -8.32
C GLN A 78 -5.30 -14.54 -7.21
N PHE A 79 -4.73 -13.33 -7.29
CA PHE A 79 -4.96 -12.23 -6.35
C PHE A 79 -5.87 -11.13 -6.91
N GLU A 80 -6.30 -11.24 -8.17
CA GLU A 80 -7.25 -10.30 -8.76
C GLU A 80 -8.57 -10.33 -7.98
N GLY A 81 -9.09 -9.15 -7.64
CA GLY A 81 -10.28 -9.02 -6.80
C GLY A 81 -10.01 -9.17 -5.30
N GLU A 82 -8.85 -9.64 -4.87
CA GLU A 82 -8.47 -9.68 -3.44
C GLU A 82 -7.56 -8.53 -3.03
N LEU A 83 -6.67 -8.15 -3.95
CA LEU A 83 -5.73 -7.06 -3.83
C LEU A 83 -5.91 -6.12 -5.02
N LEU A 84 -5.57 -4.85 -4.82
CA LEU A 84 -5.49 -3.87 -5.89
C LEU A 84 -4.05 -3.36 -6.01
N LEU A 85 -3.49 -3.47 -7.21
CA LEU A 85 -2.21 -2.88 -7.56
C LEU A 85 -2.43 -1.48 -8.13
N LEU A 86 -1.84 -0.50 -7.46
CA LEU A 86 -1.90 0.91 -7.81
C LEU A 86 -0.56 1.37 -8.39
N HIS A 87 -0.55 1.68 -9.68
CA HIS A 87 0.58 2.29 -10.35
C HIS A 87 0.63 3.79 -10.08
N LEU A 88 1.63 4.22 -9.30
CA LEU A 88 1.91 5.61 -9.03
C LEU A 88 2.48 6.27 -10.29
N LYS A 89 1.65 7.07 -10.97
CA LYS A 89 2.08 7.91 -12.12
C LYS A 89 2.62 9.27 -11.66
N GLY A 90 3.52 9.88 -12.44
CA GLY A 90 4.02 11.25 -12.20
C GLY A 90 5.26 11.38 -11.30
N GLY A 91 5.88 10.25 -10.91
CA GLY A 91 7.18 10.22 -10.21
C GLY A 91 7.18 10.83 -8.81
N ARG A 92 8.38 11.18 -8.33
CA ARG A 92 8.64 11.68 -6.96
C ARG A 92 8.08 13.09 -6.69
N HIS A 93 7.63 13.79 -7.73
CA HIS A 93 7.13 15.16 -7.65
C HIS A 93 5.64 15.25 -7.29
N LYS A 94 4.91 14.12 -7.20
CA LYS A 94 3.55 14.16 -6.66
C LYS A 94 3.57 14.60 -5.20
N SER A 95 2.70 15.55 -4.88
CA SER A 95 2.46 15.90 -3.48
C SER A 95 1.91 14.69 -2.73
N VAL A 96 2.31 14.55 -1.47
CA VAL A 96 1.86 13.50 -0.55
C VAL A 96 0.34 13.39 -0.54
N ASN A 97 -0.36 14.54 -0.58
CA ASN A 97 -1.82 14.59 -0.58
C ASN A 97 -2.43 13.96 -1.84
N LYS A 98 -1.80 14.11 -3.02
CA LYS A 98 -2.28 13.44 -4.24
C LYS A 98 -2.14 11.92 -4.13
N ILE A 99 -1.08 11.42 -3.50
CA ILE A 99 -0.90 9.98 -3.28
C ILE A 99 -1.94 9.46 -2.28
N ILE A 100 -2.14 10.15 -1.16
CA ILE A 100 -3.16 9.78 -0.16
C ILE A 100 -4.56 9.78 -0.78
N SER A 101 -4.91 10.83 -1.52
CA SER A 101 -6.19 10.93 -2.22
C SER A 101 -6.40 9.75 -3.17
N LEU A 102 -5.36 9.38 -3.92
CA LEU A 102 -5.39 8.24 -4.84
C LEU A 102 -5.54 6.90 -4.09
N LEU A 103 -4.82 6.69 -3.00
CA LEU A 103 -4.93 5.46 -2.18
C LEU A 103 -6.36 5.26 -1.68
N PHE A 104 -6.97 6.29 -1.11
CA PHE A 104 -8.32 6.18 -0.56
C PHE A 104 -9.42 6.15 -1.63
N SER A 105 -9.24 6.85 -2.77
CA SER A 105 -10.21 6.75 -3.87
C SER A 105 -10.18 5.36 -4.51
N SER A 106 -8.99 4.79 -4.69
CA SER A 106 -8.82 3.41 -5.16
C SER A 106 -9.36 2.39 -4.17
N LEU A 107 -9.12 2.56 -2.87
CA LEU A 107 -9.66 1.68 -1.83
C LEU A 107 -11.20 1.68 -1.84
N ARG A 108 -11.84 2.87 -1.84
CA ARG A 108 -13.31 2.96 -1.87
C ARG A 108 -13.91 2.30 -3.11
N ARG A 109 -13.27 2.45 -4.27
CA ARG A 109 -13.71 1.81 -5.51
C ARG A 109 -13.60 0.28 -5.40
N PHE A 110 -12.46 -0.20 -4.91
CA PHE A 110 -12.22 -1.62 -4.71
C PHE A 110 -13.21 -2.27 -3.74
N GLU A 111 -13.59 -1.57 -2.68
CA GLU A 111 -14.60 -2.03 -1.72
C GLU A 111 -16.00 -2.09 -2.33
N ARG A 112 -16.39 -1.13 -3.18
CA ARG A 112 -17.68 -1.15 -3.89
C ARG A 112 -17.78 -2.32 -4.86
N GLU A 113 -16.75 -2.52 -5.68
CA GLU A 113 -16.69 -3.61 -6.66
C GLU A 113 -16.72 -5.01 -6.01
N LYS A 114 -16.47 -5.12 -4.70
CA LYS A 114 -16.64 -6.34 -3.92
C LYS A 114 -18.05 -6.54 -3.38
N THR A 115 -18.77 -5.48 -3.06
CA THR A 115 -20.12 -5.57 -2.49
C THR A 115 -21.17 -5.89 -3.57
N ASP A 116 -20.88 -5.53 -4.82
CA ASP A 116 -21.76 -5.76 -5.97
C ASP A 116 -21.56 -7.16 -6.63
N LYS A 117 -20.75 -8.04 -6.04
CA LYS A 117 -20.49 -9.43 -6.48
C LYS A 117 -20.95 -10.42 -5.42
#